data_AF-I0T0L7-F1
#
_entry.id   AF-I0T0L7-F1
#
_cell.length_a   1.000
_cell.length_b   1.000
_cell.length_c   1.000
_cell.angle_alpha   90.00
_cell.angle_beta   90.00
_cell.angle_gamma   90.00
#
_symmetry.space_group_name_H-M   'P 1'
#
loop_
_entity.id
_entity.type
_entity.pdbx_description
1 polymer ?
#
loop_
_entity_poly.entity_id
_entity_poly.type
_entity_poly.pdbx_seq_one_letter_code
_entity_poly.pdbx_strand_id
1 'polypeptide(L)'
;MSKHCKLVFYSRIFLFLAAFTGVYLEIAKHGGFGMLLYYTVLSNLLVAIFTLYLLKVMSRLGENWQRPSLLRLKGGVTMSIMITCVIYHFLLAPIATNFYTLENFLCHYIVPLWFLADTLFFDKQGQYKIWDPIVWTILPLLYMIFALFNGLVLKLDVPNSKVSPFPYFFLNVNKGWDVVFKWCLIIFVAYMVAGFIFYFIKQIKRKSS
;
A
#
# COMPACT_ATOMS: atom_id res chain seq x y z
N MET A 1 -20.49 21.60 -4.47
CA MET A 1 -20.08 20.33 -3.83
C MET A 1 -21.00 20.01 -2.67
N SER A 2 -21.60 18.81 -2.62
CA SER A 2 -22.47 18.39 -1.51
C SER A 2 -21.72 18.33 -0.18
N LYS A 3 -22.42 18.38 0.97
CA LYS A 3 -21.81 18.28 2.31
C LYS A 3 -20.96 17.00 2.45
N HIS A 4 -21.49 15.87 1.97
CA HIS A 4 -20.76 14.59 1.95
C HIS A 4 -19.48 14.67 1.09
N CYS A 5 -19.54 15.26 -0.10
CA CYS A 5 -18.37 15.41 -0.96
C CYS A 5 -17.29 16.31 -0.32
N LYS A 6 -17.68 17.37 0.40
CA LYS A 6 -16.72 18.21 1.17
C LYS A 6 -16.03 17.41 2.26
N LEU A 7 -16.76 16.60 3.03
CA LEU A 7 -16.18 15.75 4.07
C LEU A 7 -15.11 14.80 3.52
N VAL A 8 -15.43 14.07 2.44
CA VAL A 8 -14.48 13.16 1.77
C VAL A 8 -13.27 13.91 1.24
N PHE A 9 -13.48 15.10 0.66
CA PHE A 9 -12.41 15.93 0.12
C PHE A 9 -11.40 16.34 1.22
N TYR A 10 -11.88 16.85 2.36
CA TYR A 10 -11.00 17.23 3.46
C TYR A 10 -10.31 16.03 4.10
N SER A 11 -11.00 14.90 4.28
CA SER A 11 -10.38 13.65 4.75
C SER A 11 -9.20 13.25 3.85
N ARG A 12 -9.36 13.35 2.52
CA ARG A 12 -8.31 13.04 1.55
C ARG A 12 -7.16 14.03 1.55
N ILE A 13 -7.39 15.30 1.90
CA ILE A 13 -6.29 16.27 2.12
C ILE A 13 -5.43 15.79 3.29
N PHE A 14 -6.03 15.47 4.44
CA PHE A 14 -5.26 15.00 5.59
C PHE A 14 -4.55 13.67 5.33
N LEU A 15 -5.20 12.75 4.60
CA LEU A 15 -4.58 11.50 4.18
C LEU A 15 -3.38 11.73 3.26
N PHE A 16 -3.49 12.67 2.30
CA PHE A 16 -2.37 13.06 1.45
C PHE A 16 -1.21 13.63 2.27
N LEU A 17 -1.50 14.55 3.19
CA LEU A 17 -0.48 15.15 4.06
C LEU A 17 0.20 14.08 4.93
N ALA A 18 -0.57 13.17 5.53
CA ALA A 18 -0.04 12.06 6.33
C ALA A 18 0.89 11.14 5.51
N ALA A 19 0.46 10.76 4.31
CA ALA A 19 1.26 9.92 3.40
C ALA A 19 2.53 10.64 2.93
N PHE A 20 2.42 11.91 2.54
CA PHE A 20 3.56 12.72 2.14
C PHE A 20 4.56 12.90 3.29
N THR A 21 4.09 13.24 4.48
CA THR A 21 4.93 13.41 5.67
C THR A 21 5.61 12.10 6.06
N GLY A 22 4.89 10.96 6.03
CA GLY A 22 5.48 9.65 6.28
C GLY A 22 6.64 9.34 5.34
N VAL A 23 6.40 9.47 4.02
CA VAL A 23 7.44 9.24 2.99
C VAL A 23 8.62 10.21 3.14
N TYR A 24 8.33 11.49 3.37
CA TYR A 24 9.37 12.50 3.54
C TYR A 24 10.27 12.19 4.74
N LEU A 25 9.68 11.82 5.88
CA LEU A 25 10.43 11.50 7.09
C LEU A 25 11.24 10.21 6.95
N GLU A 26 10.69 9.19 6.27
CA GLU A 26 11.44 7.96 5.93
C GLU A 26 12.71 8.30 5.15
N ILE A 27 12.57 9.04 4.05
CA ILE A 27 13.71 9.44 3.20
C ILE A 27 14.68 10.34 3.98
N ALA A 28 14.19 11.36 4.68
CA ALA A 28 15.03 12.37 5.31
C ALA A 28 15.84 11.83 6.51
N LYS A 29 15.31 10.86 7.26
CA LYS A 29 15.93 10.38 8.51
C LYS A 29 16.69 9.07 8.37
N HIS A 30 16.30 8.18 7.45
CA HIS A 30 16.73 6.77 7.50
C HIS A 30 17.66 6.36 6.36
N GLY A 31 17.93 7.20 5.36
CA GLY A 31 18.91 6.85 4.32
C GLY A 31 18.74 7.51 2.96
N GLY A 32 18.03 8.64 2.89
CA GLY A 32 17.83 9.38 1.64
C GLY A 32 17.07 8.54 0.60
N PHE A 33 17.44 8.72 -0.67
CA PHE A 33 16.79 8.04 -1.79
C PHE A 33 16.93 6.51 -1.76
N GLY A 34 17.89 5.95 -1.00
CA GLY A 34 18.00 4.50 -0.81
C GLY A 34 16.76 3.89 -0.15
N MET A 35 15.99 4.69 0.61
CA MET A 35 14.74 4.24 1.21
C MET A 35 13.66 3.87 0.16
N LEU A 36 13.79 4.34 -1.09
CA LEU A 36 12.91 3.95 -2.20
C LEU A 36 13.06 2.47 -2.62
N LEU A 37 14.06 1.76 -2.10
CA LEU A 37 14.20 0.31 -2.30
C LEU A 37 13.19 -0.50 -1.45
N TYR A 38 12.56 0.12 -0.44
CA TYR A 38 11.55 -0.53 0.39
C TYR A 38 10.14 -0.43 -0.20
N TYR A 39 9.39 -1.53 -0.12
CA TYR A 39 7.98 -1.57 -0.52
C TYR A 39 7.13 -0.59 0.28
N THR A 40 7.43 -0.44 1.57
CA THR A 40 6.73 0.49 2.46
C THR A 40 6.76 1.92 1.89
N VAL A 41 7.92 2.40 1.46
CA VAL A 41 8.07 3.77 0.96
C VAL A 41 7.38 3.92 -0.39
N LEU A 42 7.54 2.94 -1.29
CA LEU A 42 6.89 2.95 -2.61
C LEU A 42 5.36 2.89 -2.52
N SER A 43 4.81 2.06 -1.63
CA SER A 43 3.36 1.94 -1.43
C SER A 43 2.75 3.20 -0.80
N ASN A 44 3.42 3.83 0.17
CA ASN A 44 2.98 5.11 0.74
C ASN A 44 3.08 6.25 -0.28
N LEU A 45 4.14 6.27 -1.11
CA LEU A 45 4.27 7.22 -2.21
C LEU A 45 3.16 7.04 -3.24
N LEU A 46 2.81 5.78 -3.58
CA LEU A 46 1.67 5.48 -4.45
C LEU A 46 0.36 6.01 -3.86
N VAL A 47 0.12 5.84 -2.55
CA VAL A 47 -1.05 6.41 -1.87
C VAL A 47 -1.05 7.94 -1.93
N ALA A 48 0.09 8.60 -1.69
CA ALA A 48 0.18 10.06 -1.77
C ALA A 48 -0.16 10.56 -3.20
N ILE A 49 0.48 9.99 -4.22
CA ILE A 49 0.25 10.35 -5.63
C ILE A 49 -1.20 10.08 -6.02
N PHE A 50 -1.74 8.91 -5.66
CA PHE A 50 -3.09 8.53 -6.01
C PHE A 50 -4.13 9.42 -5.30
N THR A 51 -3.91 9.75 -4.03
CA THR A 51 -4.80 10.64 -3.27
C THR A 51 -4.78 12.05 -3.84
N LEU A 52 -3.62 12.56 -4.24
CA LEU A 52 -3.51 13.83 -4.96
C LEU A 52 -4.29 13.81 -6.28
N TYR A 53 -4.20 12.71 -7.03
CA TYR A 53 -5.00 12.51 -8.24
C TYR A 53 -6.51 12.50 -7.93
N LEU A 54 -6.96 11.81 -6.87
CA LEU A 54 -8.36 11.82 -6.44
C LEU A 54 -8.84 13.23 -6.12
N LEU A 55 -8.06 14.02 -5.36
CA LEU A 55 -8.37 15.41 -5.04
C LEU A 55 -8.53 16.25 -6.31
N LYS A 56 -7.64 16.10 -7.30
CA LYS A 56 -7.73 16.76 -8.61
C LYS A 56 -8.97 16.34 -9.41
N VAL A 57 -9.39 15.09 -9.34
CA VAL A 57 -10.61 14.62 -10.02
C VAL A 57 -11.86 15.14 -9.30
N MET A 58 -11.84 15.21 -7.97
CA MET A 58 -12.95 15.75 -7.16
C MET A 58 -13.14 17.25 -7.32
N SER A 59 -12.08 18.01 -7.62
CA SER A 59 -12.14 19.47 -7.82
C SER A 59 -12.68 19.88 -9.18
N ARG A 60 -12.78 18.94 -10.15
CA ARG A 60 -13.39 19.19 -11.46
C ARG A 60 -14.91 19.08 -11.35
N LEU A 61 -15.64 19.88 -12.13
CA LEU A 61 -17.11 19.81 -12.20
C LEU A 61 -17.56 18.44 -12.75
N GLY A 62 -18.39 17.72 -11.98
CA GLY A 62 -18.95 16.40 -12.32
C GLY A 62 -18.51 15.25 -11.39
N GLU A 63 -19.33 14.20 -11.25
CA GLU A 63 -19.06 13.02 -10.39
C GLU A 63 -18.05 12.02 -11.00
N ASN A 64 -16.94 12.50 -11.55
CA ASN A 64 -15.96 11.64 -12.23
C ASN A 64 -15.11 10.81 -11.23
N TRP A 65 -15.05 11.20 -9.96
CA TRP A 65 -14.24 10.55 -8.93
C TRP A 65 -14.81 9.21 -8.42
N GLN A 66 -16.03 8.87 -8.82
CA GLN A 66 -16.73 7.62 -8.47
C GLN A 66 -16.90 6.67 -9.65
N ARG A 67 -16.19 6.90 -10.76
CA ARG A 67 -16.27 6.04 -11.95
C ARG A 67 -15.75 4.62 -11.66
N PRO A 68 -16.34 3.56 -12.24
CA PRO A 68 -15.95 2.18 -11.95
C PRO A 68 -14.46 1.90 -12.15
N SER A 69 -13.86 2.38 -13.25
CA SER A 69 -12.44 2.15 -13.56
C SER A 69 -11.49 2.74 -12.51
N LEU A 70 -11.83 3.92 -11.98
CA LEU A 70 -11.02 4.59 -10.95
C LEU A 70 -11.11 3.85 -9.62
N LEU A 71 -12.31 3.39 -9.25
CA LEU A 71 -12.52 2.68 -8.00
C LEU A 71 -11.86 1.29 -8.01
N ARG A 72 -11.86 0.61 -9.16
CA ARG A 72 -11.11 -0.64 -9.37
C ARG A 72 -9.60 -0.44 -9.22
N LEU A 73 -9.06 0.66 -9.76
CA LEU A 73 -7.66 1.03 -9.58
C LEU A 73 -7.37 1.38 -8.11
N LYS A 74 -8.25 2.14 -7.46
CA LYS A 74 -8.17 2.48 -6.04
C LYS A 74 -8.15 1.24 -5.15
N GLY A 75 -8.95 0.21 -5.49
CA GLY A 75 -8.92 -1.09 -4.81
C GLY A 75 -7.54 -1.74 -4.86
N GLY A 76 -6.86 -1.66 -6.01
CA GLY A 76 -5.48 -2.12 -6.14
C GLY A 76 -4.51 -1.36 -5.25
N VAL A 77 -4.60 -0.02 -5.23
CA VAL A 77 -3.80 0.82 -4.32
C VAL A 77 -4.09 0.49 -2.85
N THR A 78 -5.35 0.24 -2.50
CA THR A 78 -5.74 -0.18 -1.14
C THR A 78 -5.08 -1.50 -0.77
N MET A 79 -5.12 -2.50 -1.65
CA MET A 79 -4.43 -3.77 -1.37
C MET A 79 -2.91 -3.62 -1.32
N SER A 80 -2.32 -2.76 -2.15
CA SER A 80 -0.89 -2.46 -2.12
C SER A 80 -0.44 -1.74 -0.84
N ILE A 81 -1.27 -0.90 -0.24
CA ILE A 81 -0.90 -0.28 1.05
C ILE A 81 -1.22 -1.21 2.24
N MET A 82 -2.25 -2.05 2.14
CA MET A 82 -2.61 -2.96 3.22
C MET A 82 -1.61 -4.09 3.42
N ILE A 83 -0.96 -4.58 2.36
CA ILE A 83 0.11 -5.58 2.52
C ILE A 83 1.29 -5.01 3.33
N THR A 84 1.60 -3.71 3.22
CA THR A 84 2.60 -3.03 4.07
C THR A 84 2.23 -3.12 5.55
N CYS A 85 0.99 -2.78 5.90
CA CYS A 85 0.50 -2.87 7.28
C CYS A 85 0.57 -4.30 7.83
N VAL A 86 0.09 -5.28 7.06
CA VAL A 86 0.04 -6.69 7.48
C VAL A 86 1.45 -7.29 7.61
N ILE A 87 2.30 -7.15 6.59
CA ILE A 87 3.68 -7.65 6.64
C ILE A 87 4.43 -6.98 7.79
N TYR A 88 4.28 -5.67 7.95
CA TYR A 88 4.92 -4.97 9.04
C TYR A 88 4.47 -5.52 10.39
N HIS A 89 3.17 -5.56 10.66
CA HIS A 89 2.63 -5.96 11.94
C HIS A 89 3.06 -7.38 12.35
N PHE A 90 3.05 -8.33 11.41
CA PHE A 90 3.35 -9.74 11.72
C PHE A 90 4.84 -10.11 11.58
N LEU A 91 5.57 -9.51 10.63
CA LEU A 91 6.94 -9.96 10.30
C LEU A 91 8.04 -8.97 10.71
N LEU A 92 7.75 -7.66 10.75
CA LEU A 92 8.79 -6.64 10.95
C LEU A 92 8.69 -5.96 12.33
N ALA A 93 7.50 -5.65 12.82
CA ALA A 93 7.25 -5.03 14.12
C ALA A 93 7.84 -5.82 15.29
N PRO A 94 7.72 -7.18 15.36
CA PRO A 94 8.30 -7.94 16.47
C PRO A 94 9.84 -7.88 16.56
N ILE A 95 10.50 -7.48 15.47
CA ILE A 95 11.97 -7.39 15.37
C ILE A 95 12.46 -5.96 15.15
N ALA A 96 11.56 -4.97 15.21
CA ALA A 96 11.86 -3.56 15.00
C ALA A 96 12.49 -2.95 16.26
N THR A 97 13.56 -2.17 16.07
CA THR A 97 14.25 -1.48 17.18
C THR A 97 13.69 -0.07 17.43
N ASN A 98 13.14 0.58 16.40
CA ASN A 98 12.62 1.96 16.46
C ASN A 98 11.11 1.99 16.18
N PHE A 99 10.33 1.26 16.98
CA PHE A 99 8.89 1.13 16.76
C PHE A 99 8.12 2.44 16.96
N TYR A 100 8.45 3.21 18.00
CA TYR A 100 7.68 4.39 18.41
C TYR A 100 8.10 5.69 17.72
N THR A 101 8.25 5.67 16.39
CA THR A 101 8.51 6.89 15.61
C THR A 101 7.30 7.30 14.78
N LEU A 102 7.19 8.61 14.51
CA LEU A 102 6.06 9.15 13.76
C LEU A 102 6.00 8.55 12.35
N GLU A 103 7.12 8.51 11.63
CA GLU A 103 7.18 7.95 10.28
C GLU A 103 6.80 6.46 10.26
N ASN A 104 7.20 5.71 11.27
CA ASN A 104 6.85 4.30 11.38
C ASN A 104 5.33 4.12 11.53
N PHE A 105 4.68 4.87 12.43
CA PHE A 105 3.22 4.82 12.59
C PHE A 105 2.47 5.33 11.34
N LEU A 106 2.95 6.41 10.72
CA LEU A 106 2.35 6.96 9.51
C LEU A 106 2.37 5.92 8.38
N CYS A 107 3.55 5.38 8.08
CA CYS A 107 3.77 4.52 6.92
C CYS A 107 3.21 3.10 7.08
N HIS A 108 3.16 2.58 8.32
CA HIS A 108 2.76 1.19 8.56
C HIS A 108 1.36 1.01 9.14
N TYR A 109 0.75 2.04 9.72
CA TYR A 109 -0.58 1.93 10.34
C TYR A 109 -1.55 3.02 9.89
N ILE A 110 -1.24 4.30 10.12
CA ILE A 110 -2.20 5.40 9.94
C ILE A 110 -2.63 5.51 8.47
N VAL A 111 -1.67 5.62 7.54
CA VAL A 111 -1.98 5.77 6.11
C VAL A 111 -2.64 4.51 5.55
N PRO A 112 -2.13 3.28 5.79
CA PRO A 112 -2.81 2.06 5.33
C PRO A 112 -4.25 1.93 5.82
N LEU A 113 -4.49 2.07 7.12
CA LEU A 113 -5.81 1.88 7.72
C LEU A 113 -6.78 2.99 7.30
N TRP A 114 -6.31 4.24 7.21
CA TRP A 114 -7.13 5.35 6.74
C TRP A 114 -7.49 5.20 5.27
N PHE A 115 -6.54 4.82 4.40
CA PHE A 115 -6.84 4.59 2.98
C PHE A 115 -7.81 3.43 2.77
N LEU A 116 -7.71 2.36 3.56
CA LEU A 116 -8.71 1.28 3.59
C LEU A 116 -10.08 1.80 4.04
N ALA A 117 -10.15 2.56 5.14
CA ALA A 117 -11.39 3.14 5.63
C ALA A 117 -12.04 4.07 4.59
N ASP A 118 -11.26 4.94 3.93
CA ASP A 118 -11.75 5.81 2.85
C ASP A 118 -12.39 4.98 1.73
N THR A 119 -11.74 3.88 1.31
CA THR A 119 -12.27 2.97 0.28
C THR A 119 -13.52 2.19 0.73
N LEU A 120 -13.58 1.75 1.97
CA LEU A 120 -14.73 1.02 2.50
C LEU A 120 -15.94 1.92 2.71
N PHE A 121 -15.74 3.14 3.21
CA PHE A 121 -16.83 4.01 3.62
C PHE A 121 -17.31 4.97 2.53
N PHE A 122 -16.41 5.50 1.68
CA PHE A 122 -16.74 6.59 0.76
C PHE A 122 -16.86 6.18 -0.72
N ASP A 123 -16.33 5.03 -1.12
CA ASP A 123 -16.43 4.59 -2.52
C ASP A 123 -17.73 3.84 -2.78
N LYS A 124 -18.33 4.06 -3.96
CA LYS A 124 -19.50 3.29 -4.44
C LYS A 124 -19.22 1.78 -4.35
N GLN A 125 -20.23 1.03 -3.89
CA GLN A 125 -20.19 -0.43 -3.82
C GLN A 125 -20.50 -1.03 -5.20
N GLY A 126 -20.17 -2.30 -5.41
CA GLY A 126 -20.52 -3.05 -6.62
C GLY A 126 -19.67 -2.74 -7.86
N GLN A 127 -18.49 -2.13 -7.67
CA GLN A 127 -17.68 -1.62 -8.78
C GLN A 127 -16.60 -2.60 -9.25
N TYR A 128 -16.28 -3.60 -8.43
CA TYR A 128 -15.16 -4.51 -8.68
C TYR A 128 -15.60 -5.72 -9.51
N LYS A 129 -14.69 -6.24 -10.33
CA LYS A 129 -14.83 -7.49 -11.07
C LYS A 129 -14.15 -8.62 -10.30
N ILE A 130 -14.62 -9.85 -10.52
CA ILE A 130 -14.08 -11.04 -9.82
C ILE A 130 -12.58 -11.27 -10.08
N TRP A 131 -12.07 -10.78 -11.21
CA TRP A 131 -10.65 -10.85 -11.58
C TRP A 131 -9.80 -9.73 -10.96
N ASP A 132 -10.41 -8.70 -10.36
CA ASP A 132 -9.65 -7.56 -9.83
C ASP A 132 -8.67 -7.95 -8.73
N PRO A 133 -9.01 -8.81 -7.74
CA PRO A 133 -8.04 -9.31 -6.76
C PRO A 133 -6.79 -9.93 -7.37
N ILE A 134 -6.93 -10.65 -8.48
CA ILE A 134 -5.81 -11.25 -9.22
C ILE A 134 -5.00 -10.15 -9.92
N VAL A 135 -5.66 -9.20 -10.57
CA VAL A 135 -4.96 -8.07 -11.23
C VAL A 135 -4.18 -7.22 -10.23
N TRP A 136 -4.68 -7.03 -9.02
CA TRP A 136 -4.01 -6.24 -7.99
C TRP A 136 -2.68 -6.86 -7.51
N THR A 137 -2.49 -8.18 -7.65
CA THR A 137 -1.21 -8.83 -7.30
C THR A 137 -0.05 -8.40 -8.18
N ILE A 138 -0.31 -7.79 -9.35
CA ILE A 138 0.73 -7.32 -10.26
C ILE A 138 1.70 -6.37 -9.52
N LEU A 139 1.21 -5.45 -8.69
CA LEU A 139 2.05 -4.48 -7.98
C LEU A 139 3.05 -5.14 -7.00
N PRO A 140 2.63 -5.99 -6.04
CA PRO A 140 3.58 -6.68 -5.17
C PRO A 140 4.50 -7.64 -5.93
N LEU A 141 4.04 -8.29 -7.01
CA LEU A 141 4.90 -9.15 -7.83
C LEU A 141 5.98 -8.37 -8.58
N LEU A 142 5.64 -7.21 -9.16
CA LEU A 142 6.63 -6.31 -9.77
C LEU A 142 7.67 -5.84 -8.76
N TYR A 143 7.23 -5.50 -7.53
CA TYR A 143 8.18 -5.16 -6.48
C TYR A 143 9.07 -6.34 -6.09
N MET A 144 8.53 -7.55 -5.96
CA MET A 144 9.33 -8.74 -5.67
C MET A 144 10.41 -8.94 -6.73
N ILE A 145 10.06 -8.82 -8.02
CA ILE A 145 11.02 -8.89 -9.13
C ILE A 145 12.09 -7.80 -8.98
N PHE A 146 11.68 -6.56 -8.71
CA PHE A 146 12.59 -5.44 -8.49
C PHE A 146 13.56 -5.67 -7.31
N ALA A 147 13.04 -6.15 -6.17
CA ALA A 147 13.84 -6.40 -4.97
C ALA A 147 14.83 -7.57 -5.17
N LEU A 148 14.42 -8.63 -5.88
CA LEU A 148 15.31 -9.73 -6.26
C LEU A 148 16.36 -9.26 -7.26
N PHE A 149 15.97 -8.44 -8.25
CA PHE A 149 16.91 -7.86 -9.21
C PHE A 149 17.94 -6.95 -8.52
N ASN A 150 17.52 -6.13 -7.54
CA ASN A 150 18.46 -5.38 -6.73
C ASN A 150 19.41 -6.31 -5.97
N GLY A 151 18.86 -7.30 -5.28
CA GLY A 151 19.65 -8.19 -4.43
C GLY A 151 20.59 -9.13 -5.20
N LEU A 152 20.28 -9.46 -6.46
CA LEU A 152 21.07 -10.38 -7.30
C LEU A 152 22.00 -9.65 -8.29
N VAL A 153 21.56 -8.53 -8.86
CA VAL A 153 22.23 -7.88 -9.99
C VAL A 153 22.76 -6.50 -9.63
N LEU A 154 21.90 -5.56 -9.23
CA LEU A 154 22.33 -4.16 -9.01
C LEU A 154 23.20 -4.01 -7.77
N LYS A 155 22.95 -4.82 -6.74
CA LYS A 155 23.64 -4.80 -5.45
C LYS A 155 23.63 -3.42 -4.79
N LEU A 156 22.59 -2.59 -5.02
CA LEU A 156 22.47 -1.31 -4.32
C LEU A 156 22.29 -1.56 -2.83
N ASP A 157 23.00 -0.78 -2.03
CA ASP A 157 22.88 -0.84 -0.58
C ASP A 157 21.49 -0.38 -0.14
N VAL A 158 20.81 -1.21 0.65
CA VAL A 158 19.51 -0.89 1.22
C VAL A 158 19.72 -0.32 2.62
N PRO A 159 19.44 0.98 2.85
CA PRO A 159 19.72 1.62 4.14
C PRO A 159 19.03 0.90 5.29
N ASN A 160 19.76 0.70 6.40
CA ASN A 160 19.30 0.02 7.62
C ASN A 160 18.83 -1.43 7.44
N SER A 161 18.99 -2.04 6.26
CA SER A 161 18.69 -3.46 6.08
C SER A 161 19.82 -4.31 6.64
N LYS A 162 19.49 -5.21 7.58
CA LYS A 162 20.44 -6.23 8.09
C LYS A 162 20.80 -7.31 7.06
N VAL A 163 20.14 -7.30 5.90
CA VAL A 163 20.31 -8.29 4.82
C VAL A 163 20.53 -7.61 3.47
N SER A 164 21.02 -6.36 3.47
CA SER A 164 21.44 -5.65 2.26
C SER A 164 22.34 -6.56 1.41
N PRO A 165 22.16 -6.61 0.07
CA PRO A 165 21.34 -5.75 -0.79
C PRO A 165 19.86 -6.13 -0.92
N PHE A 166 19.35 -7.04 -0.09
CA PHE A 166 17.91 -7.32 -0.03
C PHE A 166 17.22 -6.40 0.98
N PRO A 167 15.99 -5.92 0.68
CA PRO A 167 15.25 -5.08 1.62
C PRO A 167 14.62 -5.88 2.76
N TYR A 168 14.36 -7.17 2.55
CA TYR A 168 13.67 -8.02 3.52
C TYR A 168 14.31 -9.39 3.65
N PHE A 169 14.32 -9.94 4.86
CA PHE A 169 14.89 -11.27 5.13
C PHE A 169 14.19 -12.37 4.33
N PHE A 170 12.90 -12.22 4.05
CA PHE A 170 12.09 -13.18 3.30
C PHE A 170 12.32 -13.14 1.79
N LEU A 171 13.10 -12.16 1.29
CA LEU A 171 13.57 -12.11 -0.10
C LEU A 171 15.06 -12.42 -0.23
N ASN A 172 15.77 -12.64 0.89
CA ASN A 172 17.20 -12.86 0.88
C ASN A 172 17.56 -14.29 0.42
N VAL A 173 17.95 -14.42 -0.84
CA VAL A 173 18.36 -15.69 -1.47
C VAL A 173 19.57 -16.33 -0.80
N ASN A 174 20.41 -15.57 -0.09
CA ASN A 174 21.57 -16.11 0.64
C ASN A 174 21.14 -17.00 1.82
N LYS A 175 19.86 -16.93 2.23
CA LYS A 175 19.25 -17.84 3.21
C LYS A 175 18.69 -19.12 2.58
N GLY A 176 18.74 -19.25 1.26
CA GLY A 176 18.17 -20.36 0.50
C GLY A 176 16.94 -19.97 -0.33
N TRP A 177 16.84 -20.52 -1.54
CA TRP A 177 15.68 -20.32 -2.42
C TRP A 177 14.40 -20.95 -1.88
N ASP A 178 14.52 -22.02 -1.11
CA ASP A 178 13.44 -22.66 -0.37
C ASP A 178 12.79 -21.70 0.64
N VAL A 179 13.61 -20.92 1.37
CA VAL A 179 13.14 -19.91 2.32
C VAL A 179 12.39 -18.80 1.59
N VAL A 180 12.94 -18.28 0.49
CA VAL A 180 12.31 -17.22 -0.31
C VAL A 180 10.99 -17.71 -0.90
N PHE A 181 10.98 -18.88 -1.53
CA PHE A 181 9.76 -19.43 -2.14
C PHE A 181 8.66 -19.66 -1.11
N LYS A 182 9.01 -20.23 0.05
CA LYS A 182 8.06 -20.45 1.16
C LYS A 182 7.38 -19.15 1.60
N TRP A 183 8.16 -18.10 1.86
CA TRP A 183 7.59 -16.82 2.30
C TRP A 183 6.78 -16.13 1.21
N CYS A 184 7.29 -16.09 -0.02
CA CYS A 184 6.56 -15.51 -1.14
C CYS A 184 5.22 -16.22 -1.38
N LEU A 185 5.18 -17.55 -1.27
CA LEU A 185 3.94 -18.32 -1.38
C LEU A 185 2.95 -18.01 -0.26
N ILE A 186 3.41 -17.95 1.00
CA ILE A 186 2.56 -17.60 2.15
C ILE A 186 1.97 -16.20 1.98
N ILE A 187 2.81 -15.21 1.64
CA ILE A 187 2.38 -13.83 1.43
C ILE A 187 1.41 -13.73 0.25
N PHE A 188 1.69 -14.43 -0.85
CA PHE A 188 0.82 -14.45 -2.02
C PHE A 188 -0.56 -15.03 -1.72
N VAL A 189 -0.63 -16.19 -1.05
CA VAL A 189 -1.90 -16.82 -0.68
C VAL A 189 -2.68 -15.93 0.30
N ALA A 190 -2.02 -15.37 1.31
CA ALA A 190 -2.66 -14.46 2.26
C ALA A 190 -3.20 -13.20 1.57
N TYR A 191 -2.42 -12.61 0.67
CA TYR A 191 -2.83 -11.45 -0.13
C TYR A 191 -4.05 -11.78 -1.01
N MET A 192 -4.04 -12.94 -1.66
CA MET A 192 -5.15 -13.40 -2.51
C MET A 192 -6.44 -13.59 -1.71
N VAL A 193 -6.35 -14.26 -0.56
CA VAL A 193 -7.49 -14.45 0.35
C VAL A 193 -8.04 -13.10 0.81
N ALA A 194 -7.17 -12.20 1.27
CA ALA A 194 -7.58 -10.85 1.70
C ALA A 194 -8.20 -10.04 0.54
N GLY A 195 -7.64 -10.15 -0.67
CA GLY A 195 -8.15 -9.47 -1.86
C GLY A 195 -9.56 -9.94 -2.24
N PHE A 196 -9.83 -11.24 -2.16
CA PHE A 196 -11.18 -11.77 -2.39
C PHE A 196 -12.16 -11.40 -1.27
N ILE A 197 -11.74 -11.43 0.00
CA ILE A 197 -12.57 -10.94 1.12
C ILE A 197 -12.95 -9.47 0.89
N PHE A 198 -11.96 -8.65 0.53
CA PHE A 198 -12.17 -7.23 0.24
C PHE A 198 -13.12 -7.02 -0.97
N TYR A 199 -12.96 -7.83 -2.03
CA TYR A 199 -13.91 -7.87 -3.14
C TYR A 199 -15.33 -8.16 -2.66
N PHE A 200 -15.54 -9.24 -1.89
CA PHE A 200 -16.87 -9.62 -1.42
C PHE A 200 -17.50 -8.54 -0.53
N ILE A 201 -16.74 -7.93 0.38
CA ILE A 201 -17.21 -6.79 1.20
C ILE A 201 -17.70 -5.66 0.29
N LYS A 202 -16.97 -5.35 -0.78
CA LYS A 202 -17.34 -4.29 -1.72
C LYS A 202 -18.50 -4.65 -2.65
N GLN A 203 -18.95 -5.90 -2.67
CA GLN A 203 -20.16 -6.33 -3.40
C GLN A 203 -21.43 -6.23 -2.56
N ILE A 204 -21.33 -6.12 -1.23
CA ILE A 204 -22.50 -6.00 -0.36
C ILE A 204 -23.19 -4.66 -0.64
N LYS A 205 -24.41 -4.71 -1.19
CA LYS A 205 -25.25 -3.52 -1.38
C LYS A 205 -25.58 -2.93 -0.01
N ARG A 206 -25.13 -1.71 0.25
CA ARG A 206 -25.66 -0.94 1.39
C ARG A 206 -27.08 -0.52 1.05
N LYS A 207 -28.06 -0.83 1.90
CA LYS A 207 -29.40 -0.25 1.81
C LYS A 207 -29.24 1.27 1.86
N SER A 208 -29.75 1.98 0.86
CA SER A 208 -29.85 3.43 0.93
C SER A 208 -30.86 3.77 2.02
N SER A 209 -30.39 4.28 3.15
CA SER A 209 -31.22 5.01 4.11
C SER A 209 -31.52 6.41 3.57
#